data_AF-A0A7C2VDT0-F1
#
_entry.id   AF-A0A7C2VDT0-F1
#
_cell.length_a   1.000
_cell.length_b   1.000
_cell.length_c   1.000
_cell.angle_alpha   90.00
_cell.angle_beta   90.00
_cell.angle_gamma   90.00
#
_symmetry.space_group_name_H-M   'P 1'
#
loop_
_entity.id
_entity.type
_entity.pdbx_description
1 polymer ?
#
loop_
_entity_poly.entity_id
_entity_poly.type
_entity_poly.pdbx_seq_one_letter_code
_entity_poly.pdbx_strand_id
1 'polypeptide(L)'
;MDADLRRPALDGLVGVGRSPGLARWLVNARLEPGRGVRPVNGGLWVLPAGTPAPNPGDLVGSRPFGELIRSPAQEFDAVVVDTAPAGADLFNVAGAADGLILVVSLGSTDREEVVRVVNQLKAGGVRVVGVVVNRVERRGRGYYAYYRYGEDGHGPKLRLGGPWARREQPPTAPGTGLSPGRRMRERDPAISTLSLSQRQPFLNSRPLY
;
A
#
# COMPACT_ATOMS: atom_id res chain seq x y z
N MET A 1 4.66 -4.57 7.85
CA MET A 1 4.54 -5.79 8.66
C MET A 1 3.85 -6.84 7.81
N ASP A 2 4.31 -8.09 7.85
CA ASP A 2 3.66 -9.21 7.16
C ASP A 2 2.73 -9.95 8.14
N ALA A 3 1.43 -9.66 8.05
CA ALA A 3 0.37 -10.29 8.82
C ALA A 3 -0.37 -11.39 8.04
N ASP A 4 0.07 -11.75 6.83
CA ASP A 4 -0.33 -13.01 6.21
C ASP A 4 0.47 -14.16 6.84
N LEU A 5 0.05 -14.57 8.04
CA LEU A 5 0.67 -15.67 8.76
C LEU A 5 0.41 -17.04 8.11
N ARG A 6 -0.49 -17.13 7.10
CA ARG A 6 -0.81 -18.38 6.40
C ARG A 6 0.11 -18.60 5.20
N ARG A 7 0.40 -17.54 4.44
CA ARG A 7 1.23 -17.59 3.22
C ARG A 7 2.20 -16.41 3.18
N PRO A 8 3.12 -16.32 4.16
CA PRO A 8 4.03 -15.19 4.25
C PRO A 8 5.01 -15.17 3.06
N ALA A 9 5.24 -13.98 2.54
CA ALA A 9 6.06 -13.76 1.35
C ALA A 9 7.01 -12.57 1.48
N LEU A 10 6.79 -11.68 2.45
CA LEU A 10 7.51 -10.42 2.55
C LEU A 10 9.01 -10.64 2.82
N ASP A 11 9.37 -11.65 3.62
CA ASP A 11 10.76 -11.98 3.95
C ASP A 11 11.59 -12.32 2.70
N GLY A 12 11.04 -13.16 1.83
CA GLY A 12 11.68 -13.51 0.55
C GLY A 12 11.68 -12.34 -0.44
N LEU A 13 10.62 -11.55 -0.47
CA LEU A 13 10.48 -10.41 -1.39
C LEU A 13 11.52 -9.31 -1.11
N VAL A 14 11.81 -9.04 0.17
CA VAL A 14 12.74 -7.98 0.58
C VAL A 14 14.13 -8.47 0.99
N GLY A 15 14.36 -9.80 0.95
CA GLY A 15 15.66 -10.39 1.24
C GLY A 15 16.10 -10.31 2.71
N VAL A 16 15.16 -10.39 3.65
CA VAL A 16 15.45 -10.35 5.09
C VAL A 16 15.24 -11.71 5.76
N GLY A 17 15.90 -11.94 6.88
CA GLY A 17 15.73 -13.19 7.64
C GLY A 17 14.30 -13.36 8.14
N ARG A 18 13.76 -14.58 8.07
CA ARG A 18 12.38 -14.90 8.49
C ARG A 18 12.15 -14.81 9.99
N SER A 19 13.10 -15.23 10.83
CA SER A 19 12.90 -15.44 12.28
C SER A 19 13.90 -14.64 13.15
N PRO A 20 13.48 -14.07 14.30
CA PRO A 20 12.09 -14.00 14.79
C PRO A 20 11.22 -13.06 13.94
N GLY A 21 9.90 -13.26 13.97
CA GLY A 21 8.91 -12.48 13.24
C GLY A 21 7.60 -12.32 14.02
N LEU A 22 6.58 -11.74 13.38
CA LEU A 22 5.30 -11.36 13.97
C LEU A 22 4.66 -12.48 14.80
N ALA A 23 4.57 -13.70 14.27
CA ALA A 23 3.96 -14.83 14.97
C ALA A 23 4.63 -15.12 16.33
N ARG A 24 5.97 -15.05 16.38
CA ARG A 24 6.74 -15.26 17.62
C ARG A 24 6.45 -14.15 18.64
N TRP A 25 6.29 -12.92 18.16
CA TRP A 25 5.94 -11.77 18.99
C TRP A 25 4.53 -11.92 19.57
N LEU A 26 3.55 -12.31 18.76
CA LEU A 26 2.16 -12.48 19.20
C LEU A 26 2.00 -13.62 20.23
N VAL A 27 2.78 -14.69 20.11
CA VAL A 27 2.81 -15.78 21.10
C VAL A 27 3.49 -15.35 22.41
N ASN A 28 4.45 -14.42 22.35
CA ASN A 28 5.18 -13.95 23.52
C ASN A 28 5.28 -12.42 23.52
N ALA A 29 4.19 -11.77 23.91
CA ALA A 29 4.10 -10.31 23.98
C ALA A 29 5.09 -9.65 24.96
N ARG A 30 5.80 -10.44 25.79
CA ARG A 30 6.91 -9.96 26.64
C ARG A 30 8.23 -9.81 25.88
N LEU A 31 8.27 -10.14 24.59
CA LEU A 31 9.41 -9.84 23.74
C LEU A 31 9.44 -8.32 23.50
N GLU A 32 10.60 -7.71 23.76
CA GLU A 32 10.87 -6.30 23.48
C GLU A 32 10.26 -5.88 22.12
N PRO A 33 9.41 -4.83 22.09
CA PRO A 33 8.97 -4.21 20.85
C PRO A 33 10.18 -3.92 19.97
N GLY A 34 10.13 -4.32 18.70
CA GLY A 34 11.25 -4.19 17.77
C GLY A 34 12.11 -5.45 17.60
N ARG A 35 12.02 -6.45 18.48
CA ARG A 35 12.74 -7.72 18.30
C ARG A 35 12.18 -8.51 17.10
N GLY A 36 12.86 -8.39 15.95
CA GLY A 36 12.46 -8.99 14.68
C GLY A 36 12.07 -7.98 13.59
N VAL A 37 12.06 -6.69 13.91
CA VAL A 37 11.99 -5.65 12.88
C VAL A 37 13.38 -5.50 12.26
N ARG A 38 13.45 -5.45 10.93
CA ARG A 38 14.71 -5.45 10.18
C ARG A 38 14.76 -4.28 9.21
N PRO A 39 15.89 -3.56 9.10
CA PRO A 39 16.03 -2.53 8.09
C PRO A 39 16.17 -3.18 6.71
N VAL A 40 15.61 -2.54 5.68
CA VAL A 40 15.76 -2.94 4.28
C VAL A 40 16.60 -1.89 3.55
N ASN A 41 15.99 -0.77 3.13
CA ASN A 41 16.65 0.37 2.51
C ASN A 41 15.74 1.61 2.55
N GLY A 42 16.29 2.81 2.35
CA GLY A 42 15.48 4.04 2.17
C GLY A 42 14.53 4.38 3.33
N GLY A 43 14.90 4.03 4.57
CA GLY A 43 14.02 4.20 5.73
C GLY A 43 12.91 3.15 5.88
N LEU A 44 12.88 2.12 5.01
CA LEU A 44 11.96 1.00 5.11
C LEU A 44 12.46 -0.02 6.12
N TRP A 45 11.55 -0.41 7.03
CA TRP A 45 11.74 -1.48 7.97
C TRP A 45 10.64 -2.53 7.82
N VAL A 46 11.01 -3.78 8.05
CA VAL A 46 10.13 -4.93 7.86
C VAL A 46 10.11 -5.79 9.11
N LEU A 47 8.90 -6.04 9.62
CA LEU A 47 8.61 -7.16 10.50
C LEU A 47 8.04 -8.30 9.64
N PRO A 48 8.82 -9.38 9.37
CA PRO A 48 8.31 -10.54 8.64
C PRO A 48 7.37 -11.35 9.52
N ALA A 49 6.54 -12.20 8.91
CA ALA A 49 5.55 -13.03 9.60
C ALA A 49 6.20 -13.97 10.63
N GLY A 50 7.39 -14.48 10.34
CA GLY A 50 8.08 -15.45 11.19
C GLY A 50 7.88 -16.88 10.74
N THR A 51 8.09 -17.79 11.69
CA THR A 51 7.79 -19.21 11.49
C THR A 51 6.28 -19.45 11.47
N PRO A 52 5.78 -20.41 10.67
CA PRO A 52 4.36 -20.77 10.66
C PRO A 52 3.81 -21.01 12.07
N ALA A 53 2.63 -20.47 12.35
CA ALA A 53 1.93 -20.63 13.62
C ALA A 53 0.74 -21.60 13.46
N PRO A 54 0.38 -22.37 14.50
CA PRO A 54 -0.73 -23.31 14.44
C PRO A 54 -2.10 -22.62 14.20
N ASN A 55 -2.32 -21.44 14.79
CA ASN A 55 -3.58 -20.69 14.69
C ASN A 55 -3.35 -19.22 14.24
N PRO A 56 -3.10 -18.97 12.94
CA PRO A 56 -2.76 -17.63 12.45
C PRO A 56 -3.89 -16.60 12.66
N GLY A 57 -5.14 -17.00 12.42
CA GLY A 57 -6.31 -16.12 12.57
C GLY A 57 -6.51 -15.61 14.01
N ASP A 58 -6.31 -16.48 15.00
CA ASP A 58 -6.39 -16.12 16.43
C ASP A 58 -5.30 -15.12 16.81
N LEU A 59 -4.09 -15.29 16.27
CA LEU A 59 -2.97 -14.40 16.55
C LEU A 59 -3.23 -12.98 16.02
N VAL A 60 -3.69 -12.84 14.78
CA VAL A 60 -3.99 -11.52 14.21
C VAL A 60 -5.30 -10.93 14.75
N GLY A 61 -6.21 -11.75 15.28
CA GLY A 61 -7.39 -11.30 16.02
C GLY A 61 -7.13 -10.99 17.51
N SER A 62 -5.91 -11.20 17.99
CA SER A 62 -5.59 -11.10 19.41
C SER A 62 -5.41 -9.65 19.87
N ARG A 63 -5.62 -9.42 21.17
CA ARG A 63 -5.33 -8.12 21.81
C ARG A 63 -3.86 -7.68 21.61
N PRO A 64 -2.84 -8.55 21.79
CA PRO A 64 -1.45 -8.20 21.50
C PRO A 64 -1.23 -7.65 20.09
N PHE A 65 -1.90 -8.17 19.07
CA PHE A 65 -1.78 -7.66 17.70
C PHE A 65 -2.28 -6.23 17.58
N GLY A 66 -3.45 -5.94 18.16
CA GLY A 66 -3.99 -4.58 18.19
C GLY A 66 -3.11 -3.60 18.98
N GLU A 67 -2.43 -4.05 20.03
CA GLU A 67 -1.45 -3.24 20.76
C GLU A 67 -0.18 -3.02 19.93
N LEU A 68 0.30 -4.03 19.21
CA LEU A 68 1.49 -3.95 18.33
C LEU A 68 1.30 -3.01 17.15
N ILE A 69 0.12 -2.93 16.56
CA ILE A 69 -0.13 -2.01 15.43
C ILE A 69 -0.17 -0.56 15.90
N ARG A 70 -0.59 -0.32 17.14
CA ARG A 70 -0.70 1.04 17.72
C ARG A 70 0.58 1.53 18.39
N SER A 71 1.44 0.61 18.85
CA SER A 71 2.73 0.94 19.45
C SER A 71 3.76 1.68 18.56
N PRO A 72 3.84 1.49 17.23
CA PRO A 72 4.94 2.02 16.43
C PRO A 72 4.80 3.52 16.12
N ALA A 73 3.75 4.17 16.63
CA ALA A 73 3.49 5.59 16.41
C ALA A 73 4.62 6.52 16.88
N GLN A 74 5.55 6.04 17.71
CA GLN A 74 6.69 6.81 18.19
C GLN A 74 7.95 6.66 17.33
N GLU A 75 8.01 5.64 16.46
CA GLU A 75 9.23 5.27 15.72
C GLU A 75 9.05 5.31 14.19
N PHE A 76 7.81 5.26 13.69
CA PHE A 76 7.51 5.21 12.26
C PHE A 76 6.45 6.24 11.88
N ASP A 77 6.66 6.93 10.75
CA ASP A 77 5.68 7.86 10.18
C ASP A 77 4.41 7.12 9.70
N ALA A 78 4.56 5.87 9.27
CA ALA A 78 3.48 5.02 8.81
C ALA A 78 3.80 3.54 8.99
N VAL A 79 2.77 2.75 9.29
CA VAL A 79 2.85 1.28 9.36
C VAL A 79 1.95 0.70 8.30
N VAL A 80 2.55 0.03 7.31
CA VAL A 80 1.80 -0.77 6.32
C VAL A 80 1.72 -2.20 6.81
N VAL A 81 0.52 -2.74 6.92
CA VAL A 81 0.26 -4.12 7.30
C VAL A 81 -0.22 -4.89 6.07
N ASP A 82 0.60 -5.81 5.59
CA ASP A 82 0.22 -6.78 4.57
C ASP A 82 -0.61 -7.89 5.22
N THR A 83 -1.68 -8.33 4.58
CA THR A 83 -2.64 -9.27 5.16
C THR A 83 -3.07 -10.29 4.13
N ALA A 84 -3.56 -11.43 4.61
CA ALA A 84 -4.16 -12.46 3.76
C ALA A 84 -5.32 -11.88 2.90
N PRO A 85 -5.66 -12.55 1.77
CA PRO A 85 -6.81 -12.18 0.94
C PRO A 85 -8.12 -12.10 1.73
N ALA A 86 -9.18 -11.58 1.09
CA ALA A 86 -10.49 -11.41 1.72
C ALA A 86 -10.99 -12.68 2.42
N GLY A 87 -11.27 -12.56 3.72
CA GLY A 87 -11.58 -13.66 4.64
C GLY A 87 -11.49 -13.20 6.09
N ALA A 88 -11.62 -14.13 7.05
CA ALA A 88 -11.63 -13.80 8.48
C ALA A 88 -10.40 -13.01 8.95
N ASP A 89 -9.20 -13.42 8.51
CA ASP A 89 -7.94 -12.78 8.88
C ASP A 89 -7.90 -11.31 8.42
N LEU A 90 -8.41 -10.99 7.22
CA LEU A 90 -8.54 -9.61 6.75
C LEU A 90 -9.39 -8.76 7.71
N PHE A 91 -10.54 -9.26 8.15
CA PHE A 91 -11.42 -8.51 9.06
C PHE A 91 -10.76 -8.25 10.42
N ASN A 92 -10.04 -9.25 10.95
CA ASN A 92 -9.28 -9.13 12.19
C ASN A 92 -8.20 -8.05 12.08
N VAL A 93 -7.41 -8.09 11.00
CA VAL A 93 -6.34 -7.12 10.77
C VAL A 93 -6.90 -5.72 10.51
N ALA A 94 -7.94 -5.62 9.69
CA ALA A 94 -8.54 -4.34 9.31
C ALA A 94 -9.19 -3.62 10.48
N GLY A 95 -9.77 -4.35 11.45
CA GLY A 95 -10.32 -3.75 12.67
C GLY A 95 -9.29 -3.15 13.62
N ALA A 96 -8.01 -3.53 13.48
CA ALA A 96 -6.91 -2.98 14.28
C ALA A 96 -6.25 -1.75 13.63
N ALA A 97 -6.46 -1.51 12.33
CA ALA A 97 -5.82 -0.45 11.56
C ALA A 97 -6.71 0.82 11.43
N ASP A 98 -6.08 1.97 11.18
CA ASP A 98 -6.78 3.25 11.00
C ASP A 98 -7.53 3.34 9.66
N GLY A 99 -7.13 2.51 8.69
CA GLY A 99 -7.75 2.46 7.38
C GLY A 99 -7.26 1.27 6.56
N LEU A 100 -8.05 0.92 5.55
CA LEU A 100 -7.80 -0.19 4.65
C LEU A 100 -7.76 0.28 3.20
N ILE A 101 -6.75 -0.15 2.45
CA ILE A 101 -6.73 -0.09 0.99
C ILE A 101 -6.99 -1.50 0.46
N LEU A 102 -8.05 -1.66 -0.33
CA LEU A 102 -8.37 -2.96 -0.95
C LEU A 102 -7.68 -3.08 -2.31
N VAL A 103 -6.91 -4.14 -2.52
CA VAL A 103 -6.28 -4.42 -3.81
C VAL A 103 -7.11 -5.45 -4.58
N VAL A 104 -7.51 -5.10 -5.80
CA VAL A 104 -8.37 -5.92 -6.67
C VAL A 104 -7.63 -6.26 -7.95
N SER A 105 -7.62 -7.54 -8.36
CA SER A 105 -6.95 -7.97 -9.59
C SER A 105 -7.92 -7.91 -10.77
N LEU A 106 -7.64 -7.08 -11.77
CA LEU A 106 -8.46 -7.00 -12.97
C LEU A 106 -8.48 -8.36 -13.70
N GLY A 107 -9.66 -8.79 -14.11
CA GLY A 107 -9.86 -10.05 -14.83
C GLY A 107 -9.80 -11.32 -13.98
N SER A 108 -9.48 -11.22 -12.68
CA SER A 108 -9.46 -12.37 -11.76
C SER A 108 -10.41 -12.22 -10.58
N THR A 109 -10.71 -10.99 -10.16
CA THR A 109 -11.60 -10.73 -9.02
C THR A 109 -12.99 -10.34 -9.52
N ASP A 110 -14.02 -11.02 -9.02
CA ASP A 110 -15.41 -10.73 -9.34
C ASP A 110 -15.88 -9.40 -8.71
N ARG A 111 -16.66 -8.60 -9.46
CA ARG A 111 -17.09 -7.28 -9.00
C ARG A 111 -18.08 -7.38 -7.83
N GLU A 112 -18.97 -8.37 -7.85
CA GLU A 112 -19.98 -8.55 -6.81
C GLU A 112 -19.32 -9.01 -5.50
N GLU A 113 -18.28 -9.84 -5.60
CA GLU A 113 -17.43 -10.21 -4.47
C GLU A 113 -16.74 -8.98 -3.85
N VAL A 114 -16.16 -8.08 -4.66
CA VAL A 114 -15.56 -6.83 -4.15
C VAL A 114 -16.58 -5.99 -3.41
N VAL A 115 -17.78 -5.79 -3.99
CA VAL A 115 -18.86 -5.02 -3.37
C VAL A 115 -19.28 -5.65 -2.04
N ARG A 116 -19.41 -6.98 -1.99
CA ARG A 116 -19.77 -7.73 -0.78
C ARG A 116 -18.74 -7.51 0.33
N VAL A 117 -17.45 -7.67 0.02
CA VAL A 117 -16.35 -7.49 0.99
C VAL A 117 -16.32 -6.05 1.51
N VAL A 118 -16.44 -5.06 0.64
CA VAL A 118 -16.48 -3.64 1.04
C VAL A 118 -17.66 -3.36 1.96
N ASN A 119 -18.84 -3.91 1.68
CA ASN A 119 -20.01 -3.74 2.54
C ASN A 119 -19.82 -4.40 3.91
N GLN A 120 -19.23 -5.59 3.96
CA GLN A 120 -18.91 -6.27 5.23
C GLN A 120 -17.89 -5.47 6.06
N LEU A 121 -16.84 -4.95 5.44
CA LEU A 121 -15.84 -4.12 6.11
C LEU A 121 -16.47 -2.86 6.69
N LYS A 122 -17.31 -2.17 5.91
CA LYS A 122 -18.05 -0.98 6.37
C LYS A 122 -19.01 -1.30 7.52
N ALA A 123 -19.74 -2.42 7.44
CA ALA A 123 -20.62 -2.86 8.51
C ALA A 123 -19.85 -3.17 9.81
N GLY A 124 -18.62 -3.67 9.69
CA GLY A 124 -17.69 -3.87 10.81
C GLY A 124 -16.98 -2.60 11.30
N GLY A 125 -17.34 -1.41 10.80
CA GLY A 125 -16.75 -0.13 11.20
C GLY A 125 -15.36 0.13 10.62
N VAL A 126 -14.88 -0.70 9.69
CA VAL A 126 -13.58 -0.49 9.04
C VAL A 126 -13.66 0.65 8.03
N ARG A 127 -12.72 1.60 8.14
CA ARG A 127 -12.57 2.69 7.17
C ARG A 127 -11.85 2.20 5.92
N VAL A 128 -12.60 1.88 4.87
CA VAL A 128 -12.02 1.63 3.54
C VAL A 128 -11.63 2.96 2.90
N VAL A 129 -10.32 3.22 2.80
CA VAL A 129 -9.74 4.46 2.25
C VAL A 129 -9.92 4.51 0.73
N GLY A 130 -9.78 3.36 0.07
CA GLY A 130 -9.92 3.27 -1.38
C GLY A 130 -9.66 1.86 -1.92
N VAL A 131 -9.72 1.74 -3.24
CA VAL A 131 -9.48 0.50 -3.99
C VAL A 131 -8.37 0.73 -5.01
N VAL A 132 -7.40 -0.17 -5.04
CA VAL A 132 -6.35 -0.22 -6.06
C VAL A 132 -6.64 -1.36 -7.02
N VAL A 133 -6.82 -1.04 -8.30
CA VAL A 133 -6.95 -2.05 -9.35
C VAL A 133 -5.56 -2.41 -9.88
N ASN A 134 -5.17 -3.67 -9.70
CA ASN A 134 -3.91 -4.23 -10.14
C ASN A 134 -4.10 -5.16 -11.36
N ARG A 135 -3.01 -5.53 -12.03
CA ARG A 135 -2.98 -6.37 -13.25
C ARG A 135 -3.82 -5.81 -14.41
N VAL A 136 -3.88 -4.49 -14.52
CA VAL A 136 -4.51 -3.84 -15.66
C VAL A 136 -3.66 -4.08 -16.90
N GLU A 137 -4.13 -4.91 -17.82
CA GLU A 137 -3.53 -4.99 -19.15
C GLU A 137 -3.64 -3.62 -19.82
N ARG A 138 -2.49 -3.05 -20.20
CA ARG A 138 -2.46 -1.83 -21.02
C ARG A 138 -2.93 -2.20 -22.43
N ARG A 139 -4.24 -2.32 -22.63
CA ARG A 139 -4.79 -2.36 -23.99
C ARG A 139 -4.49 -1.02 -24.65
N GLY A 140 -3.64 -1.06 -25.68
CA GLY A 140 -3.31 0.11 -26.47
C GLY A 140 -4.56 0.76 -27.03
N ARG A 141 -4.65 2.08 -26.83
CA ARG A 141 -5.68 3.04 -27.29
C ARG A 141 -6.90 3.22 -26.36
N GLY A 142 -6.92 4.40 -25.72
CA GLY A 142 -8.12 5.22 -25.62
C GLY A 142 -8.93 5.11 -24.33
N TYR A 143 -8.79 6.13 -23.48
CA TYR A 143 -9.63 6.47 -22.33
C TYR A 143 -11.12 6.77 -22.67
N TYR A 144 -11.59 6.36 -23.86
CA TYR A 144 -12.89 6.72 -24.45
C TYR A 144 -13.86 5.54 -24.63
N ALA A 145 -13.50 4.31 -24.28
CA ALA A 145 -14.37 3.15 -24.54
C ALA A 145 -15.48 2.95 -23.49
N TYR A 146 -15.51 3.70 -22.38
CA TYR A 146 -16.48 3.49 -21.30
C TYR A 146 -17.84 4.19 -21.52
N TYR A 147 -17.98 5.02 -22.56
CA TYR A 147 -19.26 5.68 -22.93
C TYR A 147 -19.92 5.03 -24.15
N ARG A 148 -19.97 3.70 -24.21
CA ARG A 148 -20.74 3.00 -25.24
C ARG A 148 -21.54 1.85 -24.66
N TYR A 149 -22.54 2.21 -23.86
CA TYR A 149 -23.74 1.39 -23.64
C TYR A 149 -24.96 2.29 -23.85
N GLY A 150 -25.77 1.96 -24.85
CA GLY A 150 -26.98 2.68 -25.22
C GLY A 150 -27.20 2.92 -26.72
N GLU A 151 -26.75 2.04 -27.62
CA GLU A 151 -27.35 1.92 -28.96
C GLU A 151 -28.64 1.09 -28.84
N ASP A 152 -29.60 1.60 -28.08
CA ASP A 152 -31.01 1.22 -28.16
C ASP A 152 -31.79 2.50 -27.89
N GLY A 153 -32.24 3.11 -28.98
CA GLY A 153 -32.80 4.45 -28.98
C GLY A 153 -34.12 4.52 -28.22
N HIS A 154 -34.06 4.91 -26.95
CA HIS A 154 -35.01 5.78 -26.23
C HIS A 154 -34.52 6.00 -24.79
N GLY A 155 -33.80 7.11 -24.57
CA GLY A 155 -33.37 7.59 -23.25
C GLY A 155 -33.74 9.06 -23.03
N PRO A 156 -34.05 9.48 -21.79
CA PRO A 156 -34.80 10.71 -21.52
C PRO A 156 -34.00 11.98 -21.83
N LYS A 157 -34.70 13.00 -22.36
CA LYS A 157 -34.15 14.35 -22.58
C LYS A 157 -33.86 15.01 -21.22
N LEU A 158 -32.61 14.95 -20.77
CA LEU A 158 -32.14 15.78 -19.66
C LEU A 158 -31.94 17.21 -20.17
N ARG A 159 -32.87 18.10 -19.78
CA ARG A 159 -32.70 19.55 -19.90
C ARG A 159 -31.67 20.02 -18.87
N LEU A 160 -30.45 20.30 -19.31
CA LEU A 160 -29.47 21.01 -18.50
C LEU A 160 -29.57 22.52 -18.76
N GLY A 161 -30.48 23.16 -18.03
CA GLY A 161 -30.40 24.60 -17.74
C GLY A 161 -29.77 24.77 -16.37
N GLY A 162 -28.51 25.22 -16.30
CA GLY A 162 -27.80 25.47 -15.04
C GLY A 162 -26.52 26.29 -15.25
N PRO A 163 -26.07 27.07 -14.25
CA PRO A 163 -25.49 28.40 -14.44
C PRO A 163 -24.00 28.45 -14.80
N TRP A 164 -23.36 27.30 -15.01
CA TRP A 164 -21.90 27.20 -15.17
C TRP A 164 -21.42 27.42 -16.62
N ALA A 165 -22.31 27.73 -17.55
CA ALA A 165 -22.00 27.94 -18.97
C ALA A 165 -21.62 29.39 -19.34
N ARG A 166 -20.89 30.12 -18.48
CA ARG A 166 -20.32 31.42 -18.85
C ARG A 166 -18.91 31.66 -18.27
N ARG A 167 -17.98 31.97 -19.19
CA ARG A 167 -16.61 32.53 -19.06
C ARG A 167 -15.57 31.55 -18.49
N GLU A 168 -14.36 31.41 -19.02
CA GLU A 168 -13.52 32.22 -19.91
C GLU A 168 -12.49 31.30 -20.63
N GLN A 169 -12.09 31.64 -21.86
CA GLN A 169 -10.98 30.98 -22.57
C GLN A 169 -9.64 31.61 -22.11
N PRO A 170 -8.56 30.84 -21.91
CA PRO A 170 -7.24 31.42 -21.67
C PRO A 170 -6.68 32.06 -22.95
N PRO A 171 -5.93 33.17 -22.86
CA PRO A 171 -5.47 33.91 -24.02
C PRO A 171 -4.36 33.18 -24.79
N THR A 172 -4.45 33.21 -26.12
CA THR A 172 -3.43 32.74 -27.05
C THR A 172 -2.25 33.72 -27.11
N ALA A 173 -1.03 33.21 -26.96
CA ALA A 173 0.19 33.99 -27.15
C ALA A 173 0.51 34.17 -28.66
N PRO A 174 0.97 35.35 -29.11
CA PRO A 174 1.31 35.58 -30.51
C PRO A 174 2.67 34.98 -30.87
N GLY A 175 2.76 34.45 -32.09
CA GLY A 175 3.95 33.80 -32.62
C GLY A 175 5.07 34.77 -33.02
N THR A 176 6.30 34.29 -32.89
CA THR A 176 7.47 34.79 -33.60
C THR A 176 8.30 33.59 -34.03
N GLY A 177 8.52 33.48 -35.34
CA GLY A 177 9.33 32.43 -35.93
C GLY A 177 10.82 32.63 -35.73
N LEU A 178 11.56 31.52 -35.85
CA LEU A 178 12.96 31.43 -36.27
C LEU A 178 13.25 29.95 -36.60
N SER A 179 13.78 29.68 -37.78
CA SER A 179 14.25 28.36 -38.24
C SER A 179 15.77 28.19 -37.95
N PRO A 180 16.45 27.09 -38.35
CA PRO A 180 17.12 26.18 -37.41
C PRO A 180 18.65 26.20 -37.51
N GLY A 181 19.37 25.78 -36.46
CA GLY A 181 20.84 25.70 -36.53
C GLY A 181 21.54 24.89 -35.43
N ARG A 182 22.18 23.81 -35.90
CA ARG A 182 23.40 23.13 -35.40
C ARG A 182 23.33 22.05 -34.30
N ARG A 183 23.86 20.90 -34.73
CA ARG A 183 24.37 19.73 -33.98
C ARG A 183 25.59 20.05 -33.10
N MET A 184 25.74 19.33 -31.99
CA MET A 184 26.97 18.61 -31.55
C MET A 184 26.67 17.80 -30.26
N ARG A 185 26.68 16.46 -30.34
CA ARG A 185 27.71 15.50 -29.86
C ARG A 185 27.77 15.29 -28.33
N GLU A 186 27.15 14.20 -27.88
CA GLU A 186 27.76 13.01 -27.25
C GLU A 186 28.91 13.22 -26.22
N ARG A 187 28.68 12.84 -24.95
CA ARG A 187 29.40 11.81 -24.15
C ARG A 187 29.26 12.01 -22.62
N ASP A 188 28.63 11.03 -21.96
CA ASP A 188 28.91 10.59 -20.57
C ASP A 188 30.18 9.70 -20.55
N PRO A 189 30.74 9.18 -19.42
CA PRO A 189 30.39 9.33 -17.98
C PRO A 189 31.61 9.56 -17.04
N ALA A 190 31.39 9.82 -15.75
CA ALA A 190 32.34 9.47 -14.70
C ALA A 190 31.65 9.14 -13.35
N ILE A 191 31.76 7.87 -12.97
CA ILE A 191 31.50 7.31 -11.64
C ILE A 191 32.85 7.29 -10.89
N SER A 192 32.91 7.77 -9.65
CA SER A 192 33.82 7.26 -8.59
C SER A 192 33.38 7.79 -7.21
N THR A 193 32.86 6.97 -6.30
CA THR A 193 33.57 6.23 -5.22
C THR A 193 34.06 7.09 -4.05
N LEU A 194 33.33 7.11 -2.93
CA LEU A 194 33.80 7.35 -1.55
C LEU A 194 32.78 6.66 -0.60
N SER A 195 33.02 5.44 -0.12
CA SER A 195 33.79 5.03 1.07
C SER A 195 33.35 5.68 2.40
N LEU A 196 32.74 4.82 3.24
CA LEU A 196 32.66 4.79 4.71
C LEU A 196 32.62 6.11 5.51
N SER A 197 31.54 6.26 6.29
CA SER A 197 31.71 6.59 7.71
C SER A 197 30.63 5.91 8.54
N GLN A 198 31.09 5.04 9.44
CA GLN A 198 30.35 4.54 10.59
C GLN A 198 29.68 5.69 11.36
N ARG A 199 28.51 5.42 11.94
CA ARG A 199 28.01 6.02 13.18
C ARG A 199 26.82 5.21 13.72
N GLN A 200 27.15 4.24 14.55
CA GLN A 200 26.38 3.87 15.74
C GLN A 200 26.99 4.67 16.91
N PRO A 201 26.20 5.08 17.91
CA PRO A 201 26.16 4.21 19.09
C PRO A 201 24.77 4.08 19.74
N PHE A 202 24.34 2.83 19.87
CA PHE A 202 23.65 2.31 21.06
C PHE A 202 24.55 2.45 22.30
N LEU A 203 24.00 3.03 23.36
CA LEU A 203 24.31 2.86 24.79
C LEU A 203 23.16 3.61 25.52
N ASN A 204 22.63 3.30 26.70
CA ASN A 204 22.75 2.23 27.67
C ASN A 204 21.94 2.75 28.87
N SER A 205 20.89 2.04 29.34
CA SER A 205 20.29 2.34 30.65
C SER A 205 20.03 1.03 31.39
N ARG A 206 20.79 0.88 32.48
CA ARG A 206 20.87 -0.25 33.41
C ARG A 206 19.57 -0.45 34.22
N PRO A 207 19.37 -1.63 34.83
CA PRO A 207 18.20 -1.92 35.64
C PRO A 207 18.29 -1.25 37.03
N LEU A 208 17.13 -0.91 37.59
CA LEU A 208 16.97 -0.68 39.02
C LEU A 208 16.39 -1.95 39.66
N TYR A 209 16.90 -2.22 40.85
CA TYR A 209 16.73 -3.35 41.77
C TYR A 209 15.35 -4.04 41.81
#